data_AF-A0AAW5KDT2-F1
#
_entry.id   AF-A0AAW5KDT2-F1
#
_cell.length_a   1.000
_cell.length_b   1.000
_cell.length_c   1.000
_cell.angle_alpha   90.00
_cell.angle_beta   90.00
_cell.angle_gamma   90.00
#
_symmetry.space_group_name_H-M   'P 1'
#
loop_
_entity.id
_entity.type
_entity.pdbx_description
1 polymer ?
#
loop_
_entity_poly.entity_id
_entity_poly.type
_entity_poly.pdbx_seq_one_letter_code
_entity_poly.pdbx_strand_id
1 'polypeptide(L)'
;MDILLLTAATAAIAALFVYLFKARKAGKKAPSMMKKQLIAFGATCLGSVLLPVVSYAAEAPAAAASSSAAGMAYLAAALVTGLACIGCGIAVAAAAPAAIGAVSENDKTFGKSLIFVAMGEGVAIYGLLISIMILNKV
;
A
#
# COMPACT_ATOMS: atom_id res chain seq x y z
N MET A 1 9.91 22.32 -6.70
CA MET A 1 8.54 22.06 -7.19
C MET A 1 8.11 20.62 -6.87
N ASP A 2 9.07 19.71 -6.74
CA ASP A 2 8.88 18.27 -6.55
C ASP A 2 8.32 17.87 -5.18
N ILE A 3 8.76 18.51 -4.09
CA ILE A 3 8.21 18.28 -2.74
C ILE A 3 6.75 18.75 -2.66
N LEU A 4 6.39 19.82 -3.36
CA LEU A 4 5.03 20.37 -3.40
C LEU A 4 4.07 19.44 -4.16
N LEU A 5 4.53 18.83 -5.26
CA LEU A 5 3.78 17.81 -6.00
C LEU A 5 3.64 16.49 -5.22
N LEU A 6 4.69 16.05 -4.53
CA LEU A 6 4.67 14.83 -3.70
C LEU A 6 3.78 15.00 -2.46
N THR A 7 3.83 16.18 -1.82
CA THR A 7 2.96 16.53 -0.68
C THR A 7 1.51 16.75 -1.11
N ALA A 8 1.26 17.32 -2.29
CA ALA A 8 -0.08 17.44 -2.84
C ALA A 8 -0.69 16.08 -3.21
N ALA A 9 0.09 15.16 -3.78
CA ALA A 9 -0.35 13.81 -4.10
C ALA A 9 -0.70 13.00 -2.83
N THR A 10 0.14 13.08 -1.80
CA THR A 10 -0.14 12.43 -0.50
C THR A 10 -1.31 13.08 0.25
N ALA A 11 -1.46 14.41 0.19
CA ALA A 11 -2.60 15.12 0.75
C ALA A 11 -3.92 14.78 0.04
N ALA A 12 -3.90 14.57 -1.29
CA ALA A 12 -5.08 14.14 -2.05
C ALA A 12 -5.54 12.72 -1.65
N ILE A 13 -4.60 11.79 -1.46
CA ILE A 13 -4.89 10.43 -0.95
C ILE A 13 -5.50 10.50 0.46
N ALA A 14 -4.94 11.32 1.34
CA ALA A 14 -5.43 11.51 2.71
C ALA A 14 -6.82 12.16 2.74
N ALA A 15 -7.05 13.21 1.94
CA ALA A 15 -8.34 13.90 1.84
C ALA A 15 -9.44 12.97 1.33
N LEU A 16 -9.12 12.10 0.37
CA LEU A 16 -10.04 11.08 -0.13
C LEU A 16 -10.38 10.06 0.98
N PHE A 17 -9.40 9.64 1.78
CA PHE A 17 -9.63 8.74 2.91
C PHE A 17 -10.56 9.36 3.96
N VAL A 18 -10.38 10.65 4.28
CA VAL A 18 -11.22 11.40 5.22
C VAL A 18 -12.65 11.58 4.69
N TYR A 19 -12.81 11.91 3.41
CA TYR A 19 -14.12 12.04 2.75
C TYR A 19 -14.92 10.74 2.85
N LEU A 20 -14.25 9.59 2.70
CA LEU A 20 -14.88 8.28 2.76
C LEU A 20 -15.21 7.86 4.20
N PHE A 21 -14.40 8.23 5.19
CA PHE A 21 -14.74 8.04 6.61
C PHE A 21 -16.04 8.78 6.97
N LYS A 22 -16.19 10.03 6.49
CA LYS A 22 -17.44 10.79 6.62
C LYS A 22 -18.61 10.13 5.86
N ALA A 23 -18.38 9.64 4.64
CA ALA A 23 -19.43 9.00 3.84
C ALA A 23 -19.87 7.63 4.38
N ARG A 24 -18.99 6.91 5.09
CA ARG A 24 -19.31 5.64 5.79
C ARG A 24 -20.11 5.90 7.06
N LYS A 25 -19.80 6.98 7.79
CA LYS A 25 -20.61 7.46 8.93
C LYS A 25 -22.02 7.91 8.49
N ALA A 26 -22.19 8.29 7.22
CA ALA A 26 -23.47 8.64 6.60
C ALA A 26 -24.27 7.44 6.04
N GLY A 27 -23.90 6.20 6.38
CA GLY A 27 -24.72 5.00 6.10
C GLY A 27 -24.72 4.48 4.65
N LYS A 28 -23.79 4.92 3.79
CA LYS A 28 -23.74 4.45 2.39
C LYS A 28 -23.14 3.04 2.26
N LYS A 29 -23.71 2.23 1.36
CA LYS A 29 -23.34 0.80 1.16
C LYS A 29 -21.84 0.61 0.90
N ALA A 30 -21.19 -0.17 1.78
CA ALA A 30 -19.75 -0.47 1.76
C ALA A 30 -19.17 -1.00 0.42
N PRO A 31 -19.84 -1.90 -0.35
CA PRO A 31 -19.20 -2.50 -1.54
C PRO A 31 -19.08 -1.55 -2.74
N SER A 32 -19.93 -0.51 -2.83
CA SER A 32 -19.82 0.51 -3.88
C SER A 32 -18.69 1.50 -3.61
N MET A 33 -18.34 1.69 -2.34
CA MET A 33 -17.31 2.65 -1.91
C MET A 33 -15.91 2.08 -2.08
N MET A 34 -15.69 0.79 -1.74
CA MET A 34 -14.41 0.12 -1.96
C MET A 34 -13.97 0.15 -3.44
N LYS A 35 -14.90 -0.03 -4.39
CA LYS A 35 -14.61 0.05 -5.82
C LYS A 35 -14.15 1.46 -6.24
N LYS A 36 -14.84 2.50 -5.76
CA LYS A 36 -14.46 3.90 -6.01
C LYS A 36 -13.11 4.26 -5.39
N GLN A 37 -12.77 3.63 -4.28
CA GLN A 37 -11.54 3.83 -3.52
C GLN A 37 -10.33 3.16 -4.20
N LEU A 38 -10.51 1.94 -4.72
CA LEU A 38 -9.51 1.26 -5.55
C LEU A 38 -9.24 2.03 -6.84
N ILE A 39 -10.28 2.54 -7.50
CA ILE A 39 -10.16 3.33 -8.73
C ILE A 39 -9.45 4.66 -8.45
N ALA A 40 -9.83 5.38 -7.40
CA ALA A 40 -9.22 6.67 -7.07
C ALA A 40 -7.79 6.54 -6.52
N PHE A 41 -7.49 5.49 -5.75
CA PHE A 41 -6.11 5.14 -5.37
C PHE A 41 -5.27 4.79 -6.60
N GLY A 42 -5.79 3.92 -7.48
CA GLY A 42 -5.13 3.57 -8.73
C GLY A 42 -4.88 4.78 -9.65
N ALA A 43 -5.85 5.67 -9.78
CA ALA A 43 -5.72 6.91 -10.55
C ALA A 43 -4.68 7.87 -9.94
N THR A 44 -4.61 7.96 -8.61
CA THR A 44 -3.64 8.83 -7.94
C THR A 44 -2.22 8.25 -8.02
N CYS A 45 -2.05 6.93 -7.82
CA CYS A 45 -0.79 6.25 -8.04
C CYS A 45 -0.30 6.39 -9.49
N LEU A 46 -1.18 6.19 -10.47
CA LEU A 46 -0.83 6.32 -11.89
C LEU A 46 -0.50 7.77 -12.25
N GLY A 47 -1.27 8.76 -11.75
CA GLY A 47 -0.99 10.17 -11.93
C GLY A 47 0.37 10.59 -11.36
N SER A 48 0.72 10.10 -10.16
CA SER A 48 2.02 10.39 -9.54
C SER A 48 3.23 9.81 -10.29
N VAL A 49 3.04 8.74 -11.06
CA VAL A 49 4.10 8.13 -11.89
C VAL A 49 4.19 8.80 -13.26
N LEU A 50 3.06 9.18 -13.87
CA LEU A 50 3.04 9.71 -15.24
C LEU A 50 3.35 11.22 -15.34
N LEU A 51 2.94 12.03 -14.36
CA LEU A 51 3.20 13.48 -14.37
C LEU A 51 4.70 13.86 -14.38
N PRO A 52 5.61 13.22 -13.61
CA PRO A 52 7.02 13.56 -13.66
C PRO A 52 7.72 13.12 -14.95
N VAL A 53 7.21 12.10 -15.67
CA VAL A 53 7.76 11.64 -16.97
C VAL A 53 7.75 12.74 -18.03
N VAL A 54 6.79 13.68 -17.98
CA VAL A 54 6.71 14.83 -18.90
C VAL A 54 7.77 15.90 -18.58
N SER A 55 8.32 15.93 -17.36
CA SER A 55 9.29 16.94 -16.92
C SER A 55 10.75 16.56 -17.18
N TYR A 56 11.08 15.28 -17.40
CA TYR A 56 12.45 14.81 -17.65
C TYR A 56 12.99 15.10 -19.06
N ALA A 57 12.19 15.70 -19.94
CA ALA A 57 12.57 15.97 -21.33
C ALA A 57 13.57 17.15 -21.50
N ALA A 58 14.01 17.80 -20.42
CA ALA A 58 14.75 19.07 -20.48
C ALA A 58 16.15 19.08 -19.80
N GLU A 59 16.64 18.00 -19.17
CA GLU A 59 17.91 18.04 -18.39
C GLU A 59 19.05 17.20 -19.03
N ALA A 60 20.28 17.73 -18.95
CA ALA A 60 21.51 17.19 -19.55
C ALA A 60 21.99 15.82 -18.97
N PRO A 61 22.76 15.01 -19.73
CA PRO A 61 22.80 13.54 -19.59
C PRO A 61 23.61 12.97 -18.42
N ALA A 62 24.46 13.75 -17.74
CA ALA A 62 25.37 13.23 -16.70
C ALA A 62 24.77 13.23 -15.28
N ALA A 63 23.89 14.19 -14.95
CA ALA A 63 23.21 14.26 -13.64
C ALA A 63 21.92 13.41 -13.61
N ALA A 64 21.41 13.02 -14.79
CA ALA A 64 20.21 12.19 -14.95
C ALA A 64 20.43 10.70 -14.59
N ALA A 65 21.66 10.18 -14.73
CA ALA A 65 21.93 8.76 -14.49
C ALA A 65 21.90 8.38 -13.00
N SER A 66 22.50 9.20 -12.13
CA SER A 66 22.54 8.97 -10.67
C SER A 66 21.18 9.21 -9.99
N SER A 67 20.40 10.18 -10.48
CA SER A 67 19.04 10.46 -10.00
C SER A 67 18.02 9.39 -10.43
N SER A 68 18.21 8.80 -11.61
CA SER A 68 17.33 7.74 -12.12
C SER A 68 17.49 6.41 -11.37
N ALA A 69 18.71 6.05 -10.95
CA ALA A 69 18.96 4.84 -10.14
C ALA A 69 18.31 4.91 -8.75
N ALA A 70 18.45 6.05 -8.06
CA ALA A 70 17.79 6.29 -6.78
C ALA A 70 16.25 6.34 -6.93
N GLY A 71 15.74 7.00 -7.97
CA GLY A 71 14.31 7.05 -8.28
C GLY A 71 13.70 5.67 -8.53
N MET A 72 14.39 4.80 -9.28
CA MET A 72 13.96 3.43 -9.51
C MET A 72 13.96 2.59 -8.23
N ALA A 73 14.92 2.82 -7.33
CA ALA A 73 14.97 2.14 -6.06
C ALA A 73 13.83 2.58 -5.10
N TYR A 74 13.45 3.86 -5.09
CA TYR A 74 12.27 4.33 -4.35
C TYR A 74 10.97 3.73 -4.90
N LEU A 75 10.82 3.62 -6.22
CA LEU A 75 9.67 2.93 -6.82
C LEU A 75 9.65 1.45 -6.47
N ALA A 76 10.79 0.76 -6.54
CA ALA A 76 10.91 -0.64 -6.15
C ALA A 76 10.53 -0.86 -4.67
N ALA A 77 11.00 0.02 -3.77
CA ALA A 77 10.67 0.02 -2.35
C ALA A 77 9.16 0.21 -2.09
N ALA A 78 8.50 1.10 -2.84
CA ALA A 78 7.05 1.29 -2.73
C ALA A 78 6.25 0.09 -3.26
N LEU A 79 6.63 -0.46 -4.41
CA LEU A 79 5.91 -1.58 -5.02
C LEU A 79 6.05 -2.88 -4.24
N VAL A 80 7.24 -3.20 -3.70
CA VAL A 80 7.43 -4.45 -2.94
C VAL A 80 6.55 -4.49 -1.69
N THR A 81 6.49 -3.38 -0.92
CA THR A 81 5.63 -3.30 0.26
C THR A 81 4.15 -3.30 -0.13
N GLY A 82 3.77 -2.53 -1.16
CA GLY A 82 2.38 -2.46 -1.63
C GLY A 82 1.83 -3.83 -2.07
N LEU A 83 2.57 -4.56 -2.91
CA LEU A 83 2.17 -5.88 -3.39
C LEU A 83 2.16 -6.93 -2.28
N ALA A 84 3.15 -6.90 -1.37
CA ALA A 84 3.19 -7.81 -0.22
C ALA A 84 1.99 -7.61 0.71
N CYS A 85 1.59 -6.36 0.99
CA CYS A 85 0.43 -6.05 1.81
C CYS A 85 -0.90 -6.50 1.16
N ILE A 86 -1.01 -6.44 -0.18
CA ILE A 86 -2.20 -6.95 -0.89
C ILE A 86 -2.30 -8.46 -0.74
N GLY A 87 -1.22 -9.20 -0.98
CA GLY A 87 -1.19 -10.66 -0.80
C GLY A 87 -1.48 -11.08 0.64
N CYS A 88 -0.86 -10.41 1.61
CA CYS A 88 -1.13 -10.59 3.04
C CYS A 88 -2.60 -10.34 3.37
N GLY A 89 -3.19 -9.24 2.89
CA GLY A 89 -4.59 -8.89 3.17
C GLY A 89 -5.56 -9.95 2.67
N ILE A 90 -5.30 -10.55 1.51
CA ILE A 90 -6.13 -11.63 0.96
C ILE A 90 -6.01 -12.90 1.81
N ALA A 91 -4.80 -13.28 2.21
CA ALA A 91 -4.57 -14.45 3.05
C ALA A 91 -5.21 -14.30 4.45
N VAL A 92 -5.03 -13.15 5.09
CA VAL A 92 -5.55 -12.86 6.44
C VAL A 92 -7.08 -12.73 6.43
N ALA A 93 -7.67 -12.22 5.34
CA ALA A 93 -9.13 -12.12 5.20
C ALA A 93 -9.85 -13.49 5.27
N ALA A 94 -9.17 -14.57 4.87
CA ALA A 94 -9.69 -15.93 5.01
C ALA A 94 -9.31 -16.57 6.36
N ALA A 95 -8.09 -16.34 6.84
CA ALA A 95 -7.57 -16.98 8.05
C ALA A 95 -8.20 -16.43 9.35
N ALA A 96 -8.37 -15.10 9.47
CA ALA A 96 -8.86 -14.49 10.71
C ALA A 96 -10.31 -14.86 11.06
N PRO A 97 -11.29 -14.88 10.12
CA PRO A 97 -12.65 -15.33 10.43
C PRO A 97 -12.72 -16.80 10.81
N ALA A 98 -11.93 -17.66 10.15
CA ALA A 98 -11.85 -19.09 10.49
C ALA A 98 -11.25 -19.32 11.88
N ALA A 99 -10.21 -18.54 12.22
CA ALA A 99 -9.60 -18.55 13.55
C ALA A 99 -10.62 -18.16 14.64
N ILE A 100 -11.37 -17.07 14.44
CA ILE A 100 -12.41 -16.62 15.39
C ILE A 100 -13.54 -17.66 15.50
N GLY A 101 -13.94 -18.27 14.39
CA GLY A 101 -14.93 -19.35 14.38
C GLY A 101 -14.50 -20.57 15.19
N ALA A 102 -13.26 -21.05 14.98
CA ALA A 102 -12.72 -22.19 15.73
C ALA A 102 -12.58 -21.89 17.23
N VAL A 103 -12.22 -20.65 17.58
CA VAL A 103 -12.17 -20.20 18.98
C VAL A 103 -13.55 -20.24 19.62
N SER A 104 -14.59 -19.85 18.87
CA SER A 104 -15.96 -19.88 19.39
C SER A 104 -16.48 -21.29 19.71
N GLU A 105 -15.93 -22.33 19.08
CA GLU A 105 -16.26 -23.73 19.37
C GLU A 105 -15.38 -24.32 20.48
N ASN A 106 -14.11 -23.95 20.53
CA ASN A 106 -13.16 -24.42 21.53
C ASN A 106 -12.10 -23.35 21.84
N ASP A 107 -12.20 -22.72 23.01
CA ASP A 107 -11.25 -21.69 23.47
C ASP A 107 -9.79 -22.19 23.52
N LYS A 108 -9.59 -23.51 23.73
CA LYS A 108 -8.27 -24.16 23.72
C LYS A 108 -7.56 -24.07 22.36
N THR A 109 -8.29 -23.78 21.28
CA THR A 109 -7.71 -23.66 19.93
C THR A 109 -7.14 -22.27 19.64
N PHE A 110 -7.39 -21.28 20.50
CA PHE A 110 -6.98 -19.88 20.30
C PHE A 110 -5.51 -19.71 19.92
N GLY A 111 -4.59 -20.36 20.63
CA GLY A 111 -3.16 -20.27 20.33
C GLY A 111 -2.78 -20.85 18.96
N LYS A 112 -3.41 -21.95 18.54
CA LYS A 112 -3.14 -22.57 17.23
C LYS A 112 -3.70 -21.71 16.09
N SER A 113 -4.89 -21.17 16.29
CA SER A 113 -5.56 -20.30 15.33
C SER A 113 -4.79 -18.99 15.11
N LEU A 114 -4.19 -18.43 16.17
CA LEU A 114 -3.33 -17.24 16.10
C LEU A 114 -2.07 -17.46 15.24
N ILE A 115 -1.47 -18.64 15.28
CA ILE A 115 -0.28 -18.96 14.48
C ILE A 115 -0.59 -18.90 12.98
N PHE A 116 -1.76 -19.39 12.54
CA PHE A 116 -2.15 -19.34 11.13
C PHE A 116 -2.45 -17.92 10.64
N VAL A 117 -3.01 -17.06 11.50
CA VAL A 117 -3.22 -15.64 11.17
C VAL A 117 -1.88 -14.91 11.09
N ALA A 118 -1.01 -15.10 12.08
CA ALA A 118 0.32 -14.47 12.12
C ALA A 118 1.23 -14.94 10.97
N MET A 119 1.09 -16.19 10.50
CA MET A 119 1.80 -16.68 9.31
C MET A 119 1.45 -15.88 8.04
N GLY A 120 0.20 -15.42 7.90
CA GLY A 120 -0.21 -14.56 6.80
C GLY A 120 0.42 -13.16 6.88
N GLU A 121 0.50 -12.59 8.10
CA GLU A 121 1.13 -11.29 8.35
C GLU A 121 2.64 -11.29 8.09
N GLY A 122 3.31 -12.44 8.28
CA GLY A 122 4.74 -12.59 8.00
C GLY A 122 5.12 -12.15 6.58
N VAL A 123 4.26 -12.38 5.59
CA VAL A 123 4.49 -11.97 4.19
C VAL A 123 4.59 -10.46 4.05
N ALA A 124 3.75 -9.70 4.77
CA ALA A 124 3.82 -8.24 4.77
C ALA A 124 5.10 -7.73 5.44
N ILE A 125 5.54 -8.36 6.54
CA ILE A 125 6.77 -8.00 7.23
C ILE A 125 7.99 -8.24 6.34
N TYR A 126 8.03 -9.34 5.59
CA TYR A 126 9.10 -9.56 4.61
C TYR A 126 9.10 -8.50 3.50
N GLY A 127 7.93 -8.13 2.97
CA GLY A 127 7.83 -7.04 1.99
C GLY A 127 8.30 -5.68 2.52
N LEU A 128 8.05 -5.40 3.81
CA LEU A 128 8.56 -4.21 4.49
C LEU A 128 10.08 -4.28 4.70
N LEU A 129 10.60 -5.43 5.15
CA LEU A 129 12.03 -5.64 5.35
C LEU A 129 12.83 -5.46 4.05
N ILE A 130 12.34 -6.04 2.95
CA ILE A 130 12.98 -5.88 1.63
C ILE A 130 12.98 -4.40 1.21
N SER A 131 11.88 -3.68 1.44
CA SER A 131 11.81 -2.24 1.17
C SER A 131 12.84 -1.43 1.98
N ILE A 132 12.97 -1.72 3.27
CA ILE A 132 13.99 -1.08 4.13
C ILE A 132 15.41 -1.41 3.64
N MET A 133 15.67 -2.64 3.21
CA MET A 133 16.96 -3.04 2.64
C MET A 133 17.27 -2.34 1.33
N ILE A 134 16.26 -2.08 0.49
CA ILE A 134 16.42 -1.30 -0.74
C ILE A 134 16.78 0.15 -0.36
N LEU A 135 16.00 0.78 0.52
CA LEU A 135 16.23 2.16 0.95
C LEU A 135 17.59 2.37 1.64
N ASN A 136 18.11 1.35 2.32
CA ASN A 136 19.44 1.42 2.94
C ASN A 136 20.59 1.42 1.91
N LYS A 137 20.34 0.91 0.70
CA LYS A 137 21.32 0.80 -0.40
C LYS A 137 21.27 1.97 -1.39
N VAL A 138 20.32 2.88 -1.22
CA VAL A 138 20.14 4.11 -2.03
C VAL A 138 20.83 5.26 -1.33
#